data_AF-A0A2N7B3H0-F1
#
_entry.id   AF-A0A2N7B3H0-F1
#
_cell.length_a   1.000
_cell.length_b   1.000
_cell.length_c   1.000
_cell.angle_alpha   90.00
_cell.angle_beta   90.00
_cell.angle_gamma   90.00
#
_symmetry.space_group_name_H-M   'P 1'
#
loop_
_entity.id
_entity.type
_entity.pdbx_description
1 polymer ?
#
loop_
_entity_poly.entity_id
_entity_poly.type
_entity_poly.pdbx_seq_one_letter_code
_entity_poly.pdbx_strand_id
1 'polypeptide(L)'
;MSEPAYRCPEAWICIPLVNTTDELQKMVMNLDHNRCDTLEAWVGRKDSLSLRYVGKLDRGMPLGQRAIPLRDFALPFELAPHDSLLLLLRSRRTTGVHELNPVVSTEKAFMINHEKRKLSGSWPWRVFSFSCLPFFRSA
;
A
#
# COMPACT_ATOMS: atom_id res chain seq x y z
N MET A 1 -20.93 -10.90 24.37
CA MET A 1 -21.58 -10.25 23.22
C MET A 1 -20.49 -9.59 22.40
N SER A 2 -20.18 -10.13 21.22
CA SER A 2 -19.22 -9.54 20.29
C SER A 2 -19.86 -8.32 19.62
N GLU A 3 -19.21 -7.15 19.72
CA GLU A 3 -19.65 -5.99 18.98
C GLU A 3 -19.57 -6.25 17.47
N PRO A 4 -20.51 -5.74 16.66
CA PRO A 4 -20.45 -5.92 15.21
C PRO A 4 -19.16 -5.31 14.66
N ALA A 5 -18.50 -6.00 13.72
CA ALA A 5 -17.21 -5.60 13.12
C ALA A 5 -17.19 -4.17 12.52
N TYR A 6 -18.37 -3.56 12.32
CA TYR A 6 -18.55 -2.18 11.88
C TYR A 6 -18.33 -1.12 12.99
N ARG A 7 -18.14 -1.53 14.25
CA ARG A 7 -17.96 -0.63 15.40
C ARG A 7 -16.51 -0.26 15.72
N CYS A 8 -15.53 -0.77 14.97
CA CYS A 8 -14.13 -0.41 15.16
C CYS A 8 -13.68 0.57 14.07
N PRO A 9 -14.03 1.88 14.18
CA PRO A 9 -13.70 2.87 13.16
C PRO A 9 -12.21 3.20 13.13
N GLU A 10 -11.43 2.71 14.08
CA GLU A 10 -10.02 3.03 14.23
C GLU A 10 -9.24 1.77 14.64
N ALA A 11 -8.10 1.56 14.00
CA ALA A 11 -7.19 0.48 14.35
C ALA A 11 -5.75 0.99 14.43
N TRP A 12 -5.05 0.53 15.47
CA TRP A 12 -3.64 0.77 15.70
C TRP A 12 -2.86 -0.50 15.42
N ILE A 13 -1.80 -0.39 14.61
CA ILE A 13 -0.95 -1.53 14.23
C ILE A 13 0.49 -1.15 14.53
N CYS A 14 1.20 -2.01 15.27
CA CYS A 14 2.62 -1.84 15.56
C CYS A 14 3.41 -2.96 14.89
N ILE A 15 4.35 -2.59 14.01
CA ILE A 15 5.16 -3.53 13.24
C ILE A 15 6.64 -3.31 13.61
N PRO A 16 7.29 -4.26 14.30
CA PRO A 16 8.73 -4.21 14.52
C PRO A 16 9.48 -4.56 13.24
N LEU A 17 10.46 -3.74 12.90
CA LEU A 17 11.32 -3.87 11.73
C LEU A 17 12.77 -3.85 12.18
N VAL A 18 13.60 -4.67 11.53
CA VAL A 18 15.04 -4.74 11.77
C VAL A 18 15.73 -4.73 10.43
N ASN A 19 16.72 -3.84 10.27
CA ASN A 19 17.61 -3.88 9.12
C ASN A 19 18.89 -4.59 9.50
N THR A 20 19.10 -5.77 8.94
CA THR A 20 20.29 -6.60 9.17
C THR A 20 21.41 -6.31 8.17
N THR A 21 21.24 -5.33 7.29
CA THR A 21 22.20 -4.98 6.24
C THR A 21 23.07 -3.81 6.65
N ASP A 22 24.22 -3.67 5.98
CA ASP A 22 25.13 -2.54 6.13
C ASP A 22 24.65 -1.27 5.41
N GLU A 23 23.52 -1.33 4.71
CA GLU A 23 23.00 -0.25 3.88
C GLU A 23 21.72 0.36 4.44
N LEU A 24 21.52 1.66 4.17
CA LEU A 24 20.27 2.35 4.47
C LEU A 24 19.15 1.75 3.60
N GLN A 25 18.11 1.22 4.22
CA GLN A 25 16.97 0.66 3.51
C GLN A 25 15.87 1.72 3.35
N LYS A 26 15.54 2.04 2.10
CA LYS A 26 14.34 2.81 1.75
C LYS A 26 13.15 1.87 1.75
N MET A 27 12.23 2.11 2.67
CA MET A 27 11.07 1.26 2.92
C MET A 27 9.79 2.00 2.51
N VAL A 28 8.77 1.23 2.14
CA VAL A 28 7.44 1.72 1.86
C VAL A 28 6.45 0.87 2.62
N MET A 29 5.64 1.51 3.46
CA MET A 29 4.42 0.90 3.96
C MET A 29 3.31 1.20 2.98
N ASN A 30 2.65 0.16 2.49
CA ASN A 30 1.53 0.29 1.57
C ASN A 30 0.29 -0.46 2.04
N LEU A 31 -0.88 0.11 1.71
CA LEU A 31 -2.19 -0.43 2.05
C LEU A 31 -3.22 -0.02 1.00
N ASP A 32 -4.15 -0.92 0.66
CA ASP A 32 -5.24 -0.60 -0.25
C ASP A 32 -6.26 0.35 0.43
N HIS A 33 -6.40 1.55 -0.15
CA HIS A 33 -7.38 2.57 0.24
C HIS A 33 -8.86 2.14 0.10
N ASN A 34 -9.20 1.01 -0.56
CA ASN A 34 -10.59 0.58 -0.72
C ASN A 34 -11.30 0.36 0.61
N ARG A 35 -10.52 -0.04 1.63
CA ARG A 35 -11.05 -0.39 2.93
C ARG A 35 -10.57 0.49 4.09
N CYS A 36 -9.93 1.62 3.78
CA CYS A 36 -9.36 2.57 4.73
C CYS A 36 -9.57 4.01 4.23
N ASP A 37 -10.09 4.90 5.08
CA ASP A 37 -10.35 6.30 4.70
C ASP A 37 -9.18 7.22 5.03
N THR A 38 -8.50 6.96 6.15
CA THR A 38 -7.33 7.71 6.60
C THR A 38 -6.28 6.76 7.14
N LEU A 39 -5.03 7.00 6.77
CA LEU A 39 -3.87 6.27 7.28
C LEU A 39 -2.80 7.26 7.73
N GLU A 40 -2.36 7.12 8.97
CA GLU A 40 -1.27 7.88 9.56
C GLU A 40 -0.16 6.92 9.98
N ALA A 41 1.10 7.34 9.86
CA ALA A 41 2.25 6.53 10.26
C ALA A 41 3.25 7.33 11.10
N TRP A 42 3.83 6.64 12.07
CA TRP A 42 4.95 7.11 12.88
C TRP A 42 6.01 6.01 12.96
N VAL A 43 7.25 6.43 13.20
CA VAL A 43 8.37 5.54 13.41
C VAL A 43 9.09 5.89 14.70
N GLY A 44 9.48 4.89 15.48
CA GLY A 44 10.19 5.08 16.73
C GLY A 44 11.12 3.93 17.05
N ARG A 45 11.97 4.08 18.06
CA ARG A 45 12.77 2.96 18.56
C ARG A 45 12.02 2.26 19.68
N LYS A 46 12.22 0.95 19.82
CA LYS A 46 11.57 0.15 20.87
C LYS A 46 11.82 0.71 22.27
N ASP A 47 13.03 1.20 22.50
CA ASP A 47 13.48 1.70 23.81
C ASP A 47 13.37 3.22 23.94
N SER A 48 12.72 3.91 22.99
CA SER A 48 12.51 5.35 23.02
C SER A 48 11.02 5.69 22.99
N LEU A 49 10.61 6.63 23.84
CA LEU A 49 9.27 7.22 23.80
C LEU A 49 9.08 8.22 22.65
N SER A 50 10.15 8.53 21.89
CA SER A 50 10.08 9.46 20.77
C SER A 50 9.56 8.78 19.49
N LEU A 51 8.37 9.18 19.05
CA LEU A 51 7.82 8.81 17.74
C LEU A 51 8.04 9.97 16.75
N ARG A 52 8.72 9.68 15.63
CA ARG A 52 8.83 10.59 14.49
C ARG A 52 7.66 10.35 13.56
N TYR A 53 6.93 11.41 13.25
CA TYR A 53 5.85 11.35 12.27
C TYR A 53 6.38 11.11 10.86
N VAL A 54 5.75 10.19 10.12
CA VAL A 54 6.08 9.89 8.72
C VAL A 54 5.15 10.64 7.78
N GLY A 55 3.84 10.59 8.05
CA GLY A 55 2.86 11.24 7.20
C GLY A 55 1.44 10.72 7.40
N LYS A 56 0.51 11.35 6.67
CA LYS A 56 -0.91 11.00 6.62
C LYS A 56 -1.38 10.96 5.18
N LEU A 57 -2.22 9.98 4.88
CA LEU A 57 -2.93 9.87 3.62
C LEU A 57 -4.42 9.78 3.92
N ASP A 58 -5.18 10.56 3.16
CA ASP A 58 -6.64 10.54 3.19
C ASP A 58 -7.14 10.05 1.83
N ARG A 59 -8.28 9.35 1.82
CA ARG A 59 -8.84 8.74 0.62
C ARG A 59 -9.12 9.76 -0.47
N GLY A 60 -9.57 10.95 -0.08
CA GLY A 60 -9.80 12.09 -0.98
C GLY A 60 -8.56 12.90 -1.34
N MET A 61 -7.37 12.58 -0.80
CA MET A 61 -6.14 13.32 -1.08
C MET A 61 -5.76 13.17 -2.57
N PRO A 62 -5.60 14.28 -3.33
CA PRO A 62 -5.16 14.25 -4.72
C PRO A 62 -3.82 13.53 -4.89
N LEU A 63 -3.65 12.79 -6.00
CA LEU A 63 -2.42 12.02 -6.24
C LEU A 63 -1.16 12.89 -6.24
N GLY A 64 -1.24 14.12 -6.75
CA GLY A 64 -0.10 15.06 -6.78
C GLY A 64 0.33 15.59 -5.40
N GLN A 65 -0.44 15.36 -4.35
CA GLN A 65 -0.08 15.71 -2.97
C GLN A 65 0.48 14.52 -2.19
N ARG A 66 0.44 13.31 -2.77
CA ARG A 66 0.96 12.10 -2.14
C ARG A 66 2.46 11.98 -2.42
N ALA A 67 3.23 11.52 -1.43
CA ALA A 67 4.66 11.25 -1.59
C ALA A 67 4.93 10.25 -2.73
N ILE A 68 4.05 9.25 -2.85
CA ILE A 68 4.02 8.29 -3.95
C ILE A 68 2.67 8.47 -4.66
N PRO A 69 2.64 8.94 -5.93
CA PRO A 69 1.40 9.34 -6.62
C PRO A 69 0.62 8.13 -7.17
N LEU A 70 0.30 7.19 -6.28
CA LEU A 70 -0.43 5.96 -6.57
C LEU A 70 -1.76 5.94 -5.81
N ARG A 71 -2.68 5.10 -6.31
CA ARG A 71 -4.01 4.93 -5.74
C ARG A 71 -3.94 4.35 -4.32
N ASP A 72 -3.07 3.36 -4.12
CA ASP A 72 -2.79 2.76 -2.82
C ASP A 72 -2.24 3.82 -1.86
N PHE A 73 -2.53 3.67 -0.57
CA PHE A 73 -1.85 4.45 0.43
C PHE A 73 -0.43 3.92 0.56
N ALA A 74 0.56 4.75 0.24
CA ALA A 74 1.96 4.39 0.28
C ALA A 74 2.75 5.51 0.98
N LEU A 75 3.34 5.18 2.13
CA LEU A 75 4.14 6.10 2.94
C LEU A 75 5.60 5.60 2.97
N PRO A 76 6.54 6.37 2.38
CA PRO A 76 7.95 6.03 2.42
C PRO A 76 8.57 6.39 3.77
N PHE A 77 9.53 5.59 4.21
CA PHE A 77 10.36 5.86 5.38
C PHE A 77 11.73 5.18 5.21
N GLU A 78 12.67 5.54 6.07
CA GLU A 78 14.03 5.02 6.01
C GLU A 78 14.34 4.20 7.26
N LEU A 79 15.14 3.16 7.08
CA LEU A 79 15.63 2.28 8.14
C LEU A 79 17.15 2.18 8.05
N ALA A 80 17.83 2.73 9.06
CA ALA A 80 19.28 2.80 9.12
C ALA A 80 19.93 1.41 9.15
N PRO A 81 21.20 1.26 8.69
CA PRO A 81 21.97 0.03 8.82
C PRO A 81 22.02 -0.48 10.26
N HIS A 82 21.85 -1.79 10.46
CA HIS A 82 21.90 -2.44 11.78
C HIS A 82 20.98 -1.83 12.85
N ASP A 83 19.96 -1.08 12.44
CA ASP A 83 19.01 -0.44 13.35
C ASP A 83 17.68 -1.20 13.39
N SER A 84 16.95 -0.99 14.48
CA SER A 84 15.61 -1.51 14.68
C SER A 84 14.62 -0.38 14.91
N LEU A 85 13.41 -0.57 14.38
CA LEU A 85 12.40 0.46 14.36
C LEU A 85 11.02 -0.14 14.53
N LEU A 86 10.18 0.54 15.30
CA LEU A 86 8.75 0.29 15.40
C LEU A 86 8.03 1.21 14.43
N LEU A 87 7.31 0.62 13.48
CA LEU A 87 6.37 1.33 12.63
C LEU A 87 4.98 1.26 13.27
N LEU A 88 4.48 2.42 13.69
CA LEU A 88 3.14 2.56 14.25
C LEU A 88 2.21 3.13 13.19
N LEU A 89 1.10 2.44 12.95
CA LEU A 89 0.07 2.84 12.01
C LEU A 89 -1.21 3.14 12.76
N ARG A 90 -1.88 4.23 12.39
CA ARG A 90 -3.26 4.52 12.78
C ARG A 90 -4.09 4.58 11.51
N SER A 91 -5.05 3.70 11.43
CA SER A 91 -6.00 3.64 10.32
C SER A 91 -7.38 4.00 10.82
N ARG A 92 -8.15 4.70 9.99
CA ARG A 92 -9.55 5.01 10.28
C ARG A 92 -10.44 4.68 9.12
N ARG A 93 -11.65 4.26 9.45
CA ARG A 93 -12.74 4.03 8.53
C ARG A 93 -14.03 4.60 9.08
N THR A 94 -14.73 5.35 8.24
CA THR A 94 -15.98 6.02 8.58
C THR A 94 -17.20 5.13 8.35
N THR A 95 -17.19 4.30 7.30
CA THR A 95 -18.35 3.50 6.89
C THR A 95 -17.97 2.13 6.33
N GLY A 96 -18.67 1.08 6.75
CA GLY A 96 -18.45 -0.30 6.28
C GLY A 96 -17.36 -1.07 7.04
N VAL A 97 -17.08 -2.30 6.60
CA VAL A 97 -16.16 -3.23 7.29
C VAL A 97 -14.75 -2.69 7.31
N HIS A 98 -14.13 -2.49 8.47
CA HIS A 98 -12.73 -2.08 8.57
C HIS A 98 -11.81 -3.30 8.37
N GLU A 99 -11.15 -3.39 7.22
CA GLU A 99 -10.25 -4.49 6.85
C GLU A 99 -8.95 -3.91 6.32
N LEU A 100 -7.83 -4.39 6.86
CA LEU A 100 -6.50 -3.83 6.61
C LEU A 100 -5.54 -4.96 6.25
N ASN A 101 -4.80 -4.76 5.17
CA ASN A 101 -3.71 -5.65 4.78
C ASN A 101 -2.45 -4.81 4.54
N PRO A 102 -1.82 -4.28 5.62
CA PRO A 102 -0.63 -3.48 5.49
C PRO A 102 0.54 -4.35 5.02
N VAL A 103 1.25 -3.86 4.02
CA VAL A 103 2.47 -4.50 3.52
C VAL A 103 3.61 -3.53 3.73
N VAL A 104 4.73 -4.04 4.25
CA VAL A 104 5.98 -3.29 4.36
C VAL A 104 6.97 -3.95 3.44
N SER A 105 7.58 -3.18 2.55
CA SER A 105 8.57 -3.69 1.60
C SER A 105 9.62 -2.63 1.31
N THR A 106 10.73 -3.03 0.69
CA THR A 106 11.70 -2.06 0.17
C THR A 106 11.05 -1.28 -0.98
N GLU A 107 11.48 -0.03 -1.17
CA GLU A 107 10.99 0.83 -2.26
C GLU A 107 11.13 0.13 -3.63
N LYS A 108 12.27 -0.54 -3.86
CA LYS A 108 12.50 -1.32 -5.08
C LYS A 108 11.48 -2.45 -5.26
N ALA A 109 11.21 -3.22 -4.22
CA ALA A 109 10.24 -4.31 -4.29
C ALA A 109 8.81 -3.79 -4.49
N PHE A 110 8.47 -2.67 -3.83
CA PHE A 110 7.19 -2.00 -3.98
C PHE A 110 6.94 -1.58 -5.44
N MET A 111 7.90 -0.91 -6.07
CA MET A 111 7.78 -0.47 -7.46
C MET A 111 7.63 -1.64 -8.44
N ILE A 112 8.45 -2.70 -8.29
CA ILE A 112 8.35 -3.91 -9.11
C ILE A 112 6.96 -4.56 -8.97
N ASN A 113 6.45 -4.68 -7.74
CA ASN A 113 5.14 -5.28 -7.49
C ASN A 113 4.00 -4.43 -8.06
N HIS A 114 4.12 -3.11 -7.98
CA HIS A 114 3.15 -2.20 -8.58
C HIS A 114 3.10 -2.32 -10.11
N GLU A 115 4.25 -2.39 -10.78
CA GLU A 115 4.35 -2.62 -12.22
C GLU A 115 3.75 -3.96 -12.63
N LYS A 116 4.06 -5.03 -11.89
CA LYS A 116 3.47 -6.37 -12.13
C LYS A 116 1.95 -6.35 -12.02
N ARG A 117 1.39 -5.65 -11.02
CA ARG A 117 -0.07 -5.52 -10.86
C ARG A 117 -0.73 -4.75 -12.01
N LYS A 118 -0.04 -3.74 -12.58
CA LYS A 118 -0.51 -3.06 -13.80
C LYS A 118 -0.58 -4.02 -14.99
N LEU A 119 0.46 -4.85 -15.17
CA LEU A 119 0.54 -5.82 -16.27
C LEU A 119 -0.45 -6.99 -16.12
N SER A 120 -0.73 -7.44 -14.89
CA SER A 120 -1.74 -8.47 -14.65
C SER A 120 -3.17 -7.94 -14.72
N GLY A 121 -3.37 -6.65 -14.42
CA GLY A 121 -4.65 -5.96 -14.58
C GLY A 121 -4.99 -5.60 -16.03
N SER A 122 -3.99 -5.57 -16.92
CA SER A 122 -4.22 -5.54 -18.36
C SER A 122 -4.48 -6.96 -18.88
N TRP A 123 -5.75 -7.36 -18.95
CA TRP A 123 -6.15 -8.42 -19.88
C TRP A 123 -5.68 -8.04 -21.29
N PRO A 124 -5.20 -9.01 -22.10
CA PRO A 124 -4.45 -8.70 -23.30
C PRO A 124 -5.41 -8.24 -24.38
N TRP A 125 -5.41 -6.94 -24.69
CA TRP A 125 -5.83 -6.45 -26.01
C TRP A 125 -4.78 -6.81 -27.09
N ARG A 126 -4.19 -8.01 -27.01
CA ARG A 126 -3.43 -8.59 -28.12
C ARG A 126 -4.45 -9.05 -29.15
N VAL A 127 -4.84 -8.11 -30.01
CA VAL A 127 -5.06 -8.30 -31.45
C VAL A 127 -5.71 -9.63 -31.80
N PHE A 128 -7.04 -9.73 -31.66
CA PHE A 128 -7.80 -10.47 -32.67
C PHE A 128 -7.91 -9.55 -33.88
N SER A 129 -6.88 -9.58 -34.73
CA SER A 129 -7.02 -9.11 -36.09
C SER A 129 -8.03 -10.03 -36.76
N PHE A 130 -9.27 -9.57 -36.89
CA PHE A 130 -10.20 -10.11 -37.86
C PHE A 130 -9.57 -9.87 -39.24
N SER A 131 -8.84 -10.84 -39.76
CA SER A 131 -8.70 -10.97 -41.20
C SER A 131 -10.05 -11.40 -41.76
N CYS A 132 -10.87 -10.41 -42.10
CA CYS A 132 -11.82 -10.52 -43.19
C CYS A 132 -11.06 -10.92 -44.46
N LEU A 133 -11.46 -12.01 -45.10
CA LEU A 133 -11.38 -12.25 -46.56
C LEU A 133 -12.30 -13.47 -46.87
N PRO A 134 -12.86 -13.56 -48.07
CA PRO A 134 -14.31 -13.42 -48.26
C PRO A 134 -14.99 -14.71 -48.72
N PHE A 135 -16.31 -14.74 -48.54
CA PHE A 135 -17.33 -15.27 -49.45
C PHE A 135 -16.86 -16.20 -50.59
N PHE A 136 -17.31 -17.46 -50.63
CA PHE A 136 -17.93 -18.04 -51.83
C PHE A 136 -18.85 -19.24 -51.51
N ARG A 137 -20.14 -19.01 -51.78
CA ARG A 137 -21.31 -19.85 -52.11
C ARG A 137 -21.27 -21.39 -51.98
N SER A 138 -22.38 -21.88 -51.45
CA SER A 138 -23.00 -23.20 -51.59
C SER A 138 -23.17 -23.67 -53.05
N ALA A 139 -23.01 -24.98 -53.23
CA ALA A 139 -23.88 -25.85 -54.04
C ALA A 139 -23.92 -27.23 -53.37
#